data_AF-A0A836SG10-F1
#
_entry.id   AF-A0A836SG10-F1
#
_cell.length_a   1.000
_cell.length_b   1.000
_cell.length_c   1.000
_cell.angle_alpha   90.00
_cell.angle_beta   90.00
_cell.angle_gamma   90.00
#
_symmetry.space_group_name_H-M   'P 1'
#
loop_
_entity.id
_entity.type
_entity.pdbx_description
1 polymer ?
#
loop_
_entity_poly.entity_id
_entity_poly.type
_entity_poly.pdbx_seq_one_letter_code
_entity_poly.pdbx_strand_id
1 'polypeptide(L)'
;MTILQRQFINDTKGIPIGVILPLDEYRWIEPILKQHKRVPDSYADKLKKMEQAADDSRFMNDLHEVMSDFAEVDAEWWEAKR
;
A
#
# COMPACT_ATOMS: atom_id res chain seq x y z
N MET A 1 30.81 23.60 -9.72
CA MET A 1 29.98 22.60 -9.01
C MET A 1 28.58 23.16 -8.89
N THR A 2 27.59 22.54 -9.52
CA THR A 2 26.18 22.91 -9.37
C THR A 2 25.68 22.34 -8.04
N ILE A 3 25.34 23.22 -7.10
CA ILE A 3 24.65 22.82 -5.88
C ILE A 3 23.24 22.43 -6.30
N LEU A 4 22.92 21.14 -6.21
CA LEU A 4 21.55 20.67 -6.45
C LEU A 4 20.66 21.39 -5.43
N GLN A 5 19.68 22.17 -5.88
CA GLN A 5 18.67 22.78 -5.00
C GLN A 5 17.52 21.79 -4.77
N ARG A 6 16.70 22.02 -3.75
CA ARG A 6 15.48 21.24 -3.50
C ARG A 6 14.58 21.27 -4.74
N GLN A 7 14.08 20.13 -5.17
CA GLN A 7 13.14 20.02 -6.29
C GLN A 7 11.87 19.34 -5.83
N PHE A 8 10.71 19.88 -6.21
CA PHE A 8 9.42 19.27 -5.91
C PHE A 8 8.93 18.45 -7.10
N ILE A 9 8.43 17.26 -6.81
CA ILE A 9 7.76 16.38 -7.77
C ILE A 9 6.27 16.64 -7.60
N ASN A 10 5.60 17.08 -8.67
CA ASN A 10 4.17 17.38 -8.68
C ASN A 10 3.40 16.29 -9.45
N ASP A 11 2.14 16.07 -9.08
CA ASP A 11 1.21 15.22 -9.83
C ASP A 11 0.69 15.92 -11.11
N THR A 12 -0.21 15.26 -11.84
CA THR A 12 -0.84 15.80 -13.07
C THR A 12 -1.74 17.01 -12.82
N LYS A 13 -2.07 17.31 -11.56
CA LYS A 13 -2.85 18.47 -11.13
C LYS A 13 -1.96 19.57 -10.54
N GLY A 14 -0.64 19.39 -10.52
CA GLY A 14 0.32 20.34 -9.96
C GLY A 14 0.48 20.26 -8.43
N ILE A 15 -0.04 19.22 -7.79
CA ILE A 15 0.05 19.03 -6.33
C ILE A 15 1.40 18.38 -6.00
N PRO A 16 2.20 18.92 -5.06
CA PRO A 16 3.48 18.33 -4.68
C PRO A 16 3.28 16.99 -3.96
N ILE A 17 3.79 15.93 -4.57
CA ILE A 17 3.73 14.55 -4.05
C ILE A 17 5.09 14.03 -3.57
N GLY A 18 6.17 14.75 -3.84
CA GLY A 18 7.51 14.38 -3.41
C GLY A 18 8.50 15.54 -3.45
N VAL A 19 9.64 15.36 -2.81
CA VAL A 19 10.76 16.32 -2.84
C VAL A 19 12.08 15.56 -3.01
N ILE A 20 12.91 16.03 -3.93
CA ILE A 20 14.30 15.62 -4.08
C ILE A 20 15.14 16.61 -3.27
N LEU A 21 15.85 16.09 -2.28
CA LEU A 21 16.70 16.88 -1.40
C LEU A 21 18.18 16.75 -1.80
N PRO A 22 18.97 17.82 -1.59
CA PRO A 22 20.41 17.73 -1.61
C PRO A 22 20.90 16.73 -0.55
N LEU A 23 22.03 16.05 -0.82
CA LEU A 23 22.52 14.98 0.06
C LEU A 23 22.77 15.46 1.49
N ASP A 24 23.30 16.68 1.65
CA ASP A 24 23.56 17.25 2.96
C ASP A 24 22.27 17.44 3.76
N GLU A 25 21.19 17.84 3.10
CA GLU A 25 19.88 18.00 3.73
C GLU A 25 19.20 16.68 4.04
N TYR A 26 19.33 15.70 3.14
CA TYR A 26 18.79 14.35 3.33
C TYR A 26 19.34 13.69 4.60
N ARG A 27 20.64 13.86 4.88
CA ARG A 27 21.30 13.30 6.07
C ARG A 27 20.66 13.75 7.39
N TRP A 28 20.11 14.96 7.45
CA TRP A 28 19.43 15.45 8.67
C TRP A 28 18.09 14.78 8.91
N ILE A 29 17.39 14.37 7.85
CA ILE A 29 16.04 13.80 7.95
C ILE A 29 16.01 12.28 7.80
N GLU A 30 17.08 11.66 7.29
CA GLU A 30 17.20 10.21 7.10
C GLU A 30 16.86 9.40 8.37
N PRO A 31 17.31 9.78 9.59
CA PRO A 31 16.95 9.05 10.80
C PRO A 31 15.45 9.08 11.09
N ILE A 32 14.80 10.22 10.86
CA ILE A 32 13.36 10.42 11.06
C ILE A 32 12.57 9.61 10.03
N LEU A 33 13.01 9.59 8.77
CA LEU A 33 12.41 8.78 7.72
C LEU A 33 12.51 7.27 8.02
N LYS A 34 13.64 6.83 8.60
CA LYS A 34 13.82 5.43 9.03
C LYS A 34 12.94 5.07 10.22
N GLN A 35 12.68 6.01 11.13
CA GLN A 35 11.75 5.80 12.26
C GLN A 35 10.28 5.80 11.81
N HIS A 36 9.92 6.60 10.80
CA HIS A 36 8.57 6.64 10.22
C HIS A 36 8.28 5.48 9.27
N LYS A 37 9.30 4.76 8.81
CA LYS A 37 9.15 3.34 8.48
C LYS A 37 8.88 2.56 9.77
N ARG A 38 7.78 2.89 10.46
CA ARG A 38 7.12 1.98 11.40
C ARG A 38 7.07 0.67 10.65
N VAL A 39 7.68 -0.34 11.26
CA VAL A 39 7.62 -1.74 10.85
C VAL A 39 6.20 -1.95 10.30
N PRO A 40 6.01 -2.10 8.98
CA PRO A 40 4.73 -2.61 8.50
C PRO A 40 4.51 -3.87 9.31
N ASP A 41 3.34 -4.05 9.95
CA ASP A 41 2.97 -5.26 10.72
C ASP A 41 3.86 -6.38 10.25
N SER A 42 4.81 -6.82 11.10
CA SER A 42 5.93 -7.59 10.60
C SER A 42 5.36 -8.72 9.74
N TYR A 43 6.02 -9.12 8.66
CA TYR A 43 5.45 -10.17 7.81
C TYR A 43 4.98 -11.38 8.64
N ALA A 44 5.65 -11.66 9.77
CA ALA A 44 5.21 -12.62 10.78
C ALA A 44 3.85 -12.27 11.46
N ASP A 45 3.61 -11.03 11.86
CA ASP A 45 2.33 -10.59 12.43
C ASP A 45 1.19 -10.66 11.41
N LYS A 46 1.46 -10.35 10.14
CA LYS A 46 0.46 -10.51 9.06
C LYS A 46 0.15 -11.98 8.83
N LEU A 47 1.17 -12.83 8.73
CA LEU A 47 1.00 -14.28 8.58
C LEU A 47 0.18 -14.85 9.72
N LYS A 48 0.49 -14.47 10.97
CA LYS A 48 -0.27 -14.89 12.14
C LYS A 48 -1.74 -14.45 12.10
N LYS A 49 -2.01 -13.22 11.67
CA LYS A 49 -3.39 -12.75 11.48
C LYS A 49 -4.12 -13.52 10.38
N MET A 50 -3.44 -13.88 9.29
CA MET A 50 -4.01 -14.69 8.21
C MET A 50 -4.32 -16.13 8.67
N GLU A 51 -3.43 -16.74 9.46
CA GLU A 51 -3.67 -18.05 10.08
C GLU A 51 -4.91 -18.01 10.98
N GLN A 52 -5.01 -16.98 11.84
CA GLN A 52 -6.15 -16.81 12.75
C GLN A 52 -7.47 -16.52 12.04
N ALA A 53 -7.42 -15.85 10.88
CA ALA A 53 -8.60 -15.48 10.12
C ALA A 53 -9.36 -16.70 9.58
N ALA A 54 -8.66 -17.81 9.30
CA ALA A 54 -9.30 -19.05 8.85
C ALA A 54 -10.17 -19.70 9.94
N ASP A 55 -9.86 -19.45 11.21
CA ASP A 55 -10.61 -19.95 12.37
C ASP A 55 -11.65 -18.94 12.89
N ASP A 56 -11.65 -17.70 12.39
CA ASP A 56 -12.61 -16.66 12.76
C ASP A 56 -13.88 -16.77 11.90
N SER A 57 -14.97 -17.21 12.52
CA SER A 57 -16.25 -17.41 11.84
C SER A 57 -16.87 -16.12 11.30
N ARG A 58 -16.60 -14.95 11.89
CA ARG A 58 -17.08 -13.67 11.36
C ARG A 58 -16.32 -13.32 10.09
N PHE A 59 -15.00 -13.45 10.12
CA PHE A 59 -14.17 -13.22 8.96
C PHE A 59 -14.55 -14.14 7.80
N MET A 60 -14.76 -15.43 8.05
CA MET A 60 -15.13 -16.39 7.00
C MET A 60 -16.52 -16.13 6.42
N ASN A 61 -17.48 -15.66 7.22
CA ASN A 61 -18.79 -15.27 6.73
C ASN A 61 -18.71 -14.01 5.85
N ASP A 62 -17.99 -12.98 6.30
CA ASP A 62 -17.77 -11.75 5.54
C ASP A 62 -17.03 -12.06 4.23
N LEU A 63 -16.02 -12.94 4.27
CA LEU A 63 -15.28 -13.38 3.09
C LEU A 63 -16.20 -14.11 2.10
N HIS A 64 -17.07 -15.00 2.59
CA HIS A 64 -18.02 -15.72 1.75
C HIS A 64 -19.03 -14.77 1.08
N GLU A 65 -19.56 -13.79 1.82
CA GLU A 65 -20.46 -12.77 1.28
C GLU A 65 -19.79 -11.99 0.14
N VAL A 66 -18.59 -11.45 0.39
CA VAL A 66 -17.81 -10.73 -0.62
C VAL A 66 -17.52 -11.61 -1.83
N MET A 67 -17.06 -12.85 -1.63
CA MET A 67 -16.81 -13.78 -2.73
C MET A 67 -18.08 -14.10 -3.54
N SER A 68 -19.25 -14.11 -2.90
CA SER A 68 -20.53 -14.28 -3.59
C SER A 68 -20.86 -13.08 -4.48
N ASP A 69 -20.64 -11.85 -4.00
CA ASP A 69 -20.81 -10.64 -4.81
C ASP A 69 -19.89 -10.64 -6.03
N PHE A 70 -18.65 -11.10 -5.84
CA PHE A 70 -17.71 -11.26 -6.96
C PHE A 70 -18.14 -12.38 -7.91
N ALA A 71 -18.76 -13.46 -7.45
CA ALA A 71 -19.20 -14.56 -8.31
C ALA A 71 -20.24 -14.09 -9.35
N GLU A 72 -21.11 -13.15 -8.99
CA GLU A 72 -22.07 -12.54 -9.93
C GLU A 72 -21.34 -11.73 -11.02
N VAL A 73 -20.33 -10.95 -10.65
CA VAL A 73 -19.54 -10.13 -11.57
C VAL A 73 -18.59 -10.96 -12.44
N ASP A 74 -17.99 -12.01 -11.88
CA ASP A 74 -17.03 -12.88 -12.57
C ASP A 74 -17.75 -13.76 -13.63
N ALA A 75 -19.00 -14.15 -13.37
CA ALA A 75 -19.87 -14.82 -14.35
C ALA A 75 -20.19 -13.91 -15.55
N GLU A 76 -20.41 -12.62 -15.35
CA GLU A 76 -20.63 -11.64 -16.43
C GLU A 76 -19.38 -11.43 -17.30
N TRP A 77 -18.18 -11.52 -16.71
CA TRP A 77 -16.92 -11.32 -17.44
C TRP A 77 -16.50 -12.52 -18.28
N TRP A 78 -16.86 -13.75 -17.90
CA TRP A 78 -16.42 -14.96 -18.60
C TRP A 78 -17.34 -15.39 -19.76
N GLU A 79 -18.63 -15.04 -19.74
CA GLU A 79 -19.62 -15.37 -20.79
C GLU A 79 -19.60 -14.37 -21.98
N ALA A 80 -18.55 -13.55 -22.12
CA ALA A 80 -18.35 -12.70 -23.29
C ALA A 80 -17.63 -13.44 -24.43
N LYS A 81 -18.27 -14.50 -24.98
CA LYS A 81 -18.17 -15.00 -26.38
C LYS A 81 -18.64 -16.46 -26.50
N ARG A 82 -19.90 -16.64 -26.86
CA ARG A 82 -20.30 -17.66 -27.85
C ARG A 82 -21.21 -17.03 -28.88
#